data_AF-A0A6A4RG26-F1
#
_entry.id   AF-A0A6A4RG26-F1
#
_cell.length_a   1.000
_cell.length_b   1.000
_cell.length_c   1.000
_cell.angle_alpha   90.00
_cell.angle_beta   90.00
_cell.angle_gamma   90.00
#
_symmetry.space_group_name_H-M   'P 1'
#
loop_
_entity.id
_entity.type
_entity.pdbx_description
1 polymer ?
#
loop_
_entity_poly.entity_id
_entity_poly.type
_entity_poly.pdbx_seq_one_letter_code
_entity_poly.pdbx_strand_id
1 'polypeptide(L)'
;MKKSDKIMWSGCPVRYAAGVFGDKWCFVLLRDILLHGKRYYGEFAASEEGISTNILADRLSRLEGDDMLTRHVDPNKRSKVFYLPTRKARVLLPAFLGMMVWSTEFDDKTAAPASFAKAFRENPKAAIAWYEAEIDRVNAGLEHSC
;
A
#
# COMPACT_ATOMS: atom_id res chain seq x y z
N MET A 1 -9.26 25.06 35.79
CA MET A 1 -8.35 24.35 34.87
C MET A 1 -8.62 24.87 33.46
N LYS A 2 -7.69 25.61 32.86
CA LYS A 2 -7.87 26.27 31.56
C LYS A 2 -8.08 25.21 30.47
N LYS A 3 -9.10 25.37 29.62
CA LYS A 3 -9.27 24.58 28.38
C LYS A 3 -7.98 24.73 27.59
N SER A 4 -7.24 23.65 27.38
CA SER A 4 -6.05 23.65 26.52
C SER A 4 -6.43 24.22 25.17
N ASP A 5 -5.68 25.23 24.74
CA ASP A 5 -5.71 25.75 23.39
C ASP A 5 -5.60 24.59 22.42
N LYS A 6 -6.69 24.35 21.69
CA LYS A 6 -6.79 23.33 20.66
C LYS A 6 -5.73 23.72 19.62
N ILE A 7 -4.61 22.99 19.58
CA ILE A 7 -3.54 23.22 18.60
C ILE A 7 -4.21 23.37 17.24
N MET A 8 -4.17 24.60 16.71
CA MET A 8 -4.73 24.91 15.41
C MET A 8 -3.85 24.19 14.40
N TRP A 9 -4.43 23.19 13.74
CA TRP A 9 -3.74 22.27 12.86
C TRP A 9 -3.14 23.01 11.66
N SER A 10 -1.83 22.87 11.45
CA SER A 10 -1.04 23.63 10.46
C SER A 10 -0.85 22.93 9.11
N GLY A 11 -1.69 21.96 8.74
CA GLY A 11 -1.66 21.37 7.39
C GLY A 11 -0.38 20.62 7.01
N CYS A 12 0.43 20.15 7.99
CA CYS A 12 1.67 19.41 7.70
C CYS A 12 1.40 18.15 6.83
N PRO A 13 1.95 18.06 5.61
CA PRO A 13 1.68 16.95 4.69
C PRO A 13 2.16 15.59 5.22
N VAL A 14 3.29 15.57 5.93
CA VAL A 14 3.83 14.34 6.54
C VAL A 14 2.91 13.84 7.66
N ARG A 15 2.38 14.75 8.49
CA ARG A 15 1.39 14.39 9.52
C ARG A 15 0.12 13.85 8.89
N TYR A 16 -0.36 14.45 7.79
CA TYR A 16 -1.53 13.94 7.07
C TYR A 16 -1.29 12.51 6.59
N ALA A 17 -0.18 12.27 5.89
CA ALA A 17 0.22 10.93 5.43
C ALA A 17 0.30 9.93 6.59
N ALA A 18 0.95 10.30 7.71
CA ALA A 18 1.03 9.47 8.90
C ALA A 18 -0.34 9.19 9.54
N GLY A 19 -1.28 10.14 9.46
CA GLY A 19 -2.65 9.94 9.91
C GLY A 19 -3.44 8.95 9.07
N VAL A 20 -3.11 8.80 7.78
CA VAL A 20 -3.78 7.86 6.88
C VAL A 20 -3.15 6.48 6.94
N PHE A 21 -1.83 6.39 6.75
CA PHE A 21 -1.13 5.11 6.60
C PHE A 21 0.12 4.96 7.48
N GLY A 22 0.29 5.82 8.49
CA GLY A 22 1.45 5.80 9.38
C GLY A 22 1.51 4.62 10.36
N ASP A 23 0.48 3.78 10.42
CA ASP A 23 0.54 2.54 11.20
C ASP A 23 1.18 1.40 10.41
N LYS A 24 1.95 0.56 11.12
CA LYS A 24 2.72 -0.56 10.54
C LYS A 24 1.89 -1.40 9.56
N TRP A 25 0.66 -1.72 9.91
CA TRP A 25 -0.15 -2.65 9.14
C TRP A 25 -0.72 -2.02 7.88
N CYS A 26 -1.13 -0.75 7.91
CA CYS A 26 -1.47 -0.02 6.69
C CYS A 26 -0.29 0.04 5.72
N PHE A 27 0.95 0.25 6.20
CA PHE A 27 2.13 0.18 5.34
C PHE A 27 2.31 -1.19 4.69
N VAL A 28 2.17 -2.28 5.46
CA VAL A 28 2.29 -3.65 4.93
C VAL A 28 1.22 -3.94 3.88
N LEU A 29 -0.04 -3.55 4.13
CA LEU A 29 -1.13 -3.75 3.17
C LEU A 29 -0.96 -2.91 1.89
N LEU A 30 -0.55 -1.65 2.02
CA LEU A 30 -0.27 -0.80 0.87
C LEU A 30 0.93 -1.31 0.07
N ARG A 31 1.99 -1.79 0.72
CA ARG A 31 3.11 -2.47 0.05
C ARG A 31 2.61 -3.68 -0.72
N ASP A 32 1.83 -4.54 -0.08
CA ASP A 32 1.38 -5.79 -0.69
C ASP A 32 0.47 -5.58 -1.89
N ILE A 33 -0.42 -4.58 -1.84
CA ILE A 33 -1.30 -4.27 -2.96
C ILE A 33 -0.56 -3.57 -4.10
N LEU A 34 0.35 -2.64 -3.80
CA LEU A 34 1.05 -1.84 -4.80
C LEU A 34 2.23 -2.57 -5.44
N LEU A 35 2.94 -3.40 -4.68
CA LEU A 35 4.21 -3.98 -5.10
C LEU A 35 4.16 -5.50 -5.29
N HIS A 36 3.30 -6.21 -4.56
CA HIS A 36 3.23 -7.68 -4.59
C HIS A 36 1.98 -8.22 -5.28
N GLY A 37 1.10 -7.34 -5.79
CA GLY A 37 -0.08 -7.76 -6.54
C GLY A 37 -1.15 -8.48 -5.72
N LYS A 38 -1.08 -8.47 -4.38
CA LYS A 38 -2.10 -9.11 -3.53
C LYS A 38 -3.43 -8.35 -3.60
N ARG A 39 -4.54 -9.06 -3.59
CA ARG A 39 -5.89 -8.49 -3.81
C ARG A 39 -6.94 -9.08 -2.88
N TYR A 40 -6.79 -10.32 -2.45
CA TYR A 40 -7.75 -11.02 -1.60
C TYR A 40 -7.33 -11.05 -0.13
N TYR A 41 -8.31 -11.10 0.77
CA TYR A 41 -8.10 -11.20 2.22
C TYR A 41 -7.12 -12.32 2.60
N GLY A 42 -7.27 -13.50 2.00
CA GLY A 42 -6.42 -14.66 2.30
C GLY A 42 -4.95 -14.45 1.92
N GLU A 43 -4.67 -13.66 0.88
CA GLU A 43 -3.30 -13.33 0.47
C GLU A 43 -2.63 -12.38 1.46
N PHE A 44 -3.39 -11.40 1.96
CA PHE A 44 -2.91 -10.50 3.02
C PHE A 44 -2.71 -11.24 4.35
N ALA A 45 -3.61 -12.16 4.70
CA ALA A 45 -3.49 -12.96 5.92
C ALA A 45 -2.29 -13.94 5.87
N ALA A 46 -1.90 -14.39 4.67
CA ALA A 46 -0.76 -15.26 4.45
C ALA A 46 0.59 -14.52 4.35
N SER A 47 0.62 -13.21 4.61
CA SER A 47 1.86 -12.42 4.60
C SER A 47 2.80 -12.82 5.74
N GLU A 48 4.10 -12.76 5.47
CA GLU A 48 5.15 -13.20 6.40
C GLU A 48 5.14 -12.43 7.73
N GLU A 49 4.64 -11.19 7.75
CA GLU A 49 4.60 -10.36 8.96
C GLU A 49 3.58 -10.86 10.01
N GLY A 50 2.70 -11.80 9.66
CA GLY A 50 1.80 -12.45 10.61
C GLY A 50 0.74 -11.52 11.21
N ILE A 51 0.04 -10.75 10.39
CA ILE A 51 -1.08 -9.90 10.84
C ILE A 51 -2.24 -10.76 11.36
N SER A 52 -2.76 -10.46 12.55
CA SER A 52 -3.94 -11.16 13.07
C SER A 52 -5.19 -10.77 12.28
N THR A 53 -6.14 -11.70 12.16
CA THR A 53 -7.32 -11.55 11.30
C THR A 53 -8.21 -10.36 11.69
N ASN A 54 -8.36 -10.09 12.99
CA ASN A 54 -9.10 -8.94 13.50
C ASN A 54 -8.44 -7.61 13.13
N ILE A 55 -7.11 -7.52 13.23
CA ILE A 55 -6.36 -6.32 12.86
C ILE A 55 -6.35 -6.14 11.33
N LEU A 56 -6.21 -7.22 10.57
CA LEU A 56 -6.32 -7.18 9.11
C LEU A 56 -7.68 -6.62 8.66
N ALA A 57 -8.78 -7.13 9.23
CA ALA A 57 -10.12 -6.67 8.89
C ALA A 57 -10.31 -5.17 9.20
N ASP A 58 -9.87 -4.74 10.39
CA ASP A 58 -9.92 -3.33 10.81
C ASP A 58 -9.12 -2.42 9.87
N ARG A 59 -7.90 -2.83 9.48
CA ARG A 59 -7.04 -2.01 8.62
C ARG A 59 -7.51 -1.95 7.17
N LEU A 60 -8.04 -3.04 6.62
CA LEU A 60 -8.68 -3.02 5.30
C LEU A 60 -9.90 -2.08 5.32
N SER A 61 -10.73 -2.16 6.36
CA SER A 61 -11.88 -1.25 6.52
C SER A 61 -11.45 0.21 6.64
N ARG A 62 -10.36 0.51 7.35
CA ARG A 62 -9.82 1.86 7.45
C ARG A 62 -9.29 2.38 6.12
N LEU A 63 -8.50 1.58 5.40
CA LEU A 63 -7.97 1.97 4.09
C LEU A 63 -9.09 2.17 3.05
N GLU A 64 -10.19 1.43 3.16
CA GLU A 64 -11.41 1.67 2.38
C GLU A 64 -12.06 3.00 2.78
N GLY A 65 -12.25 3.25 4.08
CA GLY A 65 -12.81 4.51 4.60
C GLY A 65 -11.96 5.75 4.27
N ASP A 66 -10.64 5.58 4.13
CA ASP A 66 -9.70 6.64 3.75
C ASP A 66 -9.54 6.79 2.22
N ASP A 67 -10.36 6.11 1.40
CA ASP A 67 -10.31 6.13 -0.08
C ASP A 67 -8.94 5.70 -0.65
N MET A 68 -8.24 4.81 0.07
CA MET A 68 -7.01 4.18 -0.43
C MET A 68 -7.33 2.90 -1.21
N LEU A 69 -8.37 2.19 -0.81
CA LEU A 69 -8.80 0.92 -1.42
C LEU A 69 -10.29 0.96 -1.77
N THR A 70 -10.67 0.26 -2.83
CA THR A 70 -12.07 -0.09 -3.11
C THR A 70 -12.28 -1.58 -2.95
N ARG A 71 -13.35 -1.97 -2.23
CA ARG A 71 -13.75 -3.37 -2.02
C ARG A 71 -14.74 -3.81 -3.09
N HIS A 72 -14.49 -4.98 -3.69
CA HIS A 72 -15.30 -5.57 -4.74
C HIS A 72 -15.68 -7.01 -4.39
N VAL A 73 -16.89 -7.44 -4.77
CA VAL A 73 -17.29 -8.85 -4.66
C VAL A 73 -16.77 -9.59 -5.88
N ASP A 74 -16.14 -10.75 -5.66
CA ASP A 74 -15.68 -11.57 -6.77
C ASP A 74 -16.90 -12.17 -7.51
N PRO A 75 -17.09 -11.85 -8.79
CA PRO A 75 -18.22 -12.29 -9.61
C PRO A 75 -18.26 -13.81 -9.80
N ASN A 76 -17.09 -14.44 -9.96
CA ASN A 76 -16.93 -15.88 -10.14
C ASN A 76 -17.00 -16.62 -8.81
N LYS A 77 -16.62 -15.96 -7.72
CA LYS A 77 -16.59 -16.51 -6.37
C LYS A 77 -17.31 -15.57 -5.41
N ARG A 78 -18.64 -15.48 -5.49
CA ARG A 78 -19.47 -14.52 -4.71
C ARG A 78 -19.24 -14.49 -3.20
N SER A 79 -18.64 -15.53 -2.62
CA SER A 79 -18.24 -15.59 -1.21
C SER A 79 -16.92 -14.88 -0.89
N LYS A 80 -16.16 -14.48 -1.91
CA LYS A 80 -14.87 -13.79 -1.81
C LYS A 80 -15.02 -12.33 -2.20
N VAL A 81 -14.16 -11.52 -1.59
CA VAL A 81 -13.99 -10.13 -1.95
C VAL A 81 -12.53 -9.85 -2.23
N PHE A 82 -12.29 -8.91 -3.13
CA PHE A 82 -10.97 -8.40 -3.45
C PHE A 82 -10.93 -6.88 -3.30
N TYR A 83 -9.73 -6.35 -3.12
CA TYR A 83 -9.47 -4.94 -2.94
C TYR A 83 -8.62 -4.44 -4.10
N LEU A 84 -8.99 -3.29 -4.65
CA LEU A 84 -8.20 -2.60 -5.68
C LEU A 84 -7.63 -1.29 -5.12
N PRO A 85 -6.38 -0.92 -5.45
CA PRO A 85 -5.81 0.35 -5.03
C PRO A 85 -6.43 1.50 -5.83
N THR A 86 -6.90 2.53 -5.13
CA THR A 86 -7.42 3.75 -5.77
C THR A 86 -6.29 4.58 -6.37
N ARG A 87 -6.62 5.64 -7.11
CA ARG A 87 -5.66 6.66 -7.52
C ARG A 87 -4.88 7.21 -6.31
N LYS A 88 -5.53 7.42 -5.17
CA LYS A 88 -4.93 7.97 -3.95
C LYS A 88 -3.83 7.07 -3.40
N ALA A 89 -4.04 5.75 -3.41
CA ALA A 89 -3.00 4.79 -3.04
C ALA A 89 -1.89 4.69 -4.10
N ARG A 90 -2.25 4.64 -5.39
CA ARG A 90 -1.27 4.49 -6.49
C ARG A 90 -0.25 5.62 -6.53
N VAL A 91 -0.66 6.88 -6.28
CA VAL A 91 0.28 8.02 -6.26
C VAL A 91 1.28 7.98 -5.10
N LEU A 92 1.15 7.04 -4.15
CA LEU A 92 2.17 6.80 -3.12
C LEU A 92 3.34 5.94 -3.60
N LEU A 93 3.25 5.30 -4.78
CA LEU A 93 4.32 4.45 -5.33
C LEU A 93 5.71 5.10 -5.25
N PRO A 94 5.93 6.37 -5.69
CA PRO A 94 7.25 6.97 -5.62
C PRO A 94 7.80 7.06 -4.19
N ALA A 95 6.95 7.28 -3.19
CA ALA A 95 7.35 7.33 -1.79
C ALA A 95 7.74 5.94 -1.28
N PHE A 96 6.97 4.90 -1.61
CA PHE A 96 7.31 3.51 -1.27
C PHE A 96 8.64 3.06 -1.89
N LEU A 97 8.83 3.33 -3.18
CA LEU A 97 10.07 2.98 -3.86
C LEU A 97 11.26 3.77 -3.31
N GLY A 98 11.06 5.06 -2.98
CA GLY A 98 12.08 5.87 -2.30
C GLY A 98 12.48 5.30 -0.93
N MET A 99 11.50 4.86 -0.12
CA MET A 99 11.76 4.18 1.15
C MET A 99 12.51 2.86 0.95
N MET A 100 12.18 2.09 -0.10
CA MET A 100 12.93 0.87 -0.42
C MET A 100 14.38 1.19 -0.80
N VAL A 101 14.63 2.22 -1.63
CA VAL A 101 15.98 2.64 -1.97
C VAL A 101 16.77 3.05 -0.72
N TRP A 102 16.15 3.85 0.15
CA TRP A 102 16.75 4.19 1.44
C TRP A 102 17.09 2.94 2.26
N SER A 103 16.18 1.95 2.33
CA SER A 103 16.43 0.72 3.08
C SER A 103 17.64 -0.07 2.56
N THR A 104 17.93 -0.04 1.25
CA THR A 104 19.10 -0.73 0.70
C THR A 104 20.45 -0.16 1.19
N GLU A 105 20.45 1.06 1.73
CA GLU A 105 21.65 1.69 2.28
C GLU A 105 21.88 1.33 3.76
N PHE A 106 20.83 0.97 4.50
CA PHE A 106 20.88 0.88 5.97
C PHE A 106 20.44 -0.48 6.55
N ASP A 107 19.76 -1.31 5.76
CA ASP A 107 19.33 -2.65 6.18
C ASP A 107 20.28 -3.71 5.62
N ASP A 108 21.09 -4.30 6.49
CA ASP A 108 22.03 -5.37 6.16
C ASP A 108 21.35 -6.70 5.77
N LYS A 109 20.03 -6.80 6.01
CA LYS A 109 19.19 -7.95 5.68
C LYS A 109 18.22 -7.66 4.54
N THR A 110 18.43 -6.57 3.80
CA THR A 110 17.53 -6.19 2.71
C THR A 110 17.35 -7.34 1.70
N ALA A 111 16.09 -7.66 1.41
CA ALA A 111 15.74 -8.62 0.35
C ALA A 111 15.66 -7.96 -1.04
N ALA A 112 15.85 -6.64 -1.13
CA ALA A 112 15.83 -5.94 -2.40
C ALA A 112 17.04 -6.37 -3.27
N PRO A 113 16.87 -6.65 -4.57
CA PRO A 113 17.99 -6.94 -5.44
C PRO A 113 19.01 -5.80 -5.45
N ALA A 114 20.31 -6.12 -5.51
CA ALA A 114 21.37 -5.10 -5.56
C ALA A 114 21.21 -4.11 -6.74
N SER A 115 20.57 -4.54 -7.82
CA SER A 115 20.26 -3.71 -8.99
C SER A 115 19.12 -2.73 -8.77
N PHE A 116 18.22 -2.96 -7.81
CA PHE A 116 17.00 -2.17 -7.61
C PHE A 116 17.32 -0.70 -7.36
N ALA A 117 18.18 -0.42 -6.37
CA ALA A 117 18.48 0.95 -5.96
C ALA A 117 19.22 1.71 -7.08
N LYS A 118 20.10 1.03 -7.82
CA LYS A 118 20.77 1.60 -9.00
C LYS A 118 19.76 1.94 -10.09
N ALA A 119 18.91 0.98 -10.48
CA ALA A 119 17.91 1.17 -11.53
C ALA A 119 16.92 2.29 -11.19
N PHE A 120 16.46 2.37 -9.94
CA PHE A 120 15.57 3.45 -9.50
C PHE A 120 16.27 4.81 -9.53
N ARG A 121 17.53 4.92 -9.09
CA ARG A 121 18.27 6.20 -9.13
C ARG A 121 18.58 6.65 -10.56
N GLU A 122 18.84 5.73 -11.49
CA GLU A 122 19.13 6.03 -12.90
C GLU A 122 17.87 6.45 -13.66
N ASN A 123 16.74 5.76 -13.47
CA ASN A 123 15.49 6.09 -14.14
C ASN A 123 14.26 5.86 -13.24
N PRO A 124 13.98 6.79 -12.30
CA PRO A 124 12.85 6.65 -11.38
C PRO A 124 11.51 6.54 -12.11
N LYS A 125 11.35 7.29 -13.22
CA LYS A 125 10.11 7.32 -14.00
C LYS A 125 9.80 5.95 -14.62
N ALA A 126 10.79 5.30 -15.23
CA ALA A 126 10.60 3.98 -15.80
C ALA A 126 10.30 2.93 -14.73
N ALA A 127 10.97 3.01 -13.58
CA ALA A 127 10.70 2.11 -12.46
C ALA A 127 9.27 2.27 -11.94
N ILE A 128 8.81 3.52 -11.72
CA ILE A 128 7.43 3.81 -11.30
C ILE A 128 6.41 3.30 -12.34
N ALA A 129 6.64 3.61 -13.62
CA ALA A 129 5.76 3.20 -14.71
C ALA A 129 5.63 1.67 -14.82
N TRP A 130 6.69 0.93 -14.51
CA TRP A 130 6.66 -0.54 -14.47
C TRP A 130 5.68 -1.05 -13.40
N TYR A 131 5.74 -0.48 -12.18
CA TYR A 131 4.80 -0.85 -11.11
C TYR A 131 3.36 -0.43 -11.43
N GLU A 132 3.15 0.75 -12.02
CA GLU A 132 1.82 1.18 -12.46
C GLU A 132 1.24 0.22 -13.50
N ALA A 133 2.03 -0.17 -14.51
CA ALA A 133 1.61 -1.13 -15.52
C ALA A 133 1.31 -2.52 -14.92
N GLU A 134 2.08 -2.96 -13.92
CA GLU A 134 1.83 -4.22 -13.24
C GLU A 134 0.54 -4.18 -12.40
N ILE A 135 0.27 -3.08 -11.71
CA ILE A 135 -1.01 -2.88 -11.02
C ILE A 135 -2.18 -2.94 -12.01
N ASP A 136 -2.06 -2.30 -13.17
CA ASP A 136 -3.09 -2.33 -14.20
C ASP A 136 -3.30 -3.73 -14.77
N ARG A 137 -2.22 -4.47 -15.03
CA ARG A 137 -2.28 -5.87 -15.47
C ARG A 137 -3.02 -6.75 -14.47
N VAL A 138 -2.69 -6.64 -13.17
CA VAL A 138 -3.34 -7.41 -12.11
C VAL A 138 -4.81 -7.02 -11.96
N ASN A 139 -5.12 -5.71 -11.99
CA ASN A 139 -6.49 -5.22 -11.86
C ASN A 139 -7.37 -5.69 -13.03
N ALA A 140 -6.86 -5.60 -14.27
CA ALA A 140 -7.57 -6.05 -15.45
C ALA A 140 -7.93 -7.55 -15.35
N GLY A 141 -7.04 -8.40 -14.84
CA GLY A 141 -7.33 -9.83 -14.66
C GLY A 141 -8.52 -10.13 -13.72
N LEU A 142 -8.80 -9.22 -12.78
CA LEU A 142 -9.90 -9.35 -11.83
C LEU A 142 -11.19 -8.70 -12.34
N GLU A 143 -11.09 -7.61 -13.10
CA GLU A 143 -12.26 -6.95 -13.71
C GLU A 143 -12.83 -7.75 -14.88
N HIS A 144 -11.99 -8.41 -15.69
CA HIS A 144 -12.44 -9.30 -16.78
C HIS A 144 -13.01 -10.64 -16.28
N SER A 145 -12.88 -10.91 -14.98
CA SER A 145 -13.54 -12.03 -14.34
C SER A 145 -15.02 -11.73 -14.03
N CYS A 146 -15.49 -10.50 -14.28
CA CYS A 146 -16.82 -9.96 -13.92
C CYS A 146 -17.87 -9.99 -15.01
#